data_AF-A0A4Q5XKX2-F1
#
_entry.id   AF-A0A4Q5XKX2-F1
#
_cell.length_a   1.000
_cell.length_b   1.000
_cell.length_c   1.000
_cell.angle_alpha   90.00
_cell.angle_beta   90.00
_cell.angle_gamma   90.00
#
_symmetry.space_group_name_H-M   'P 1'
#
loop_
_entity.id
_entity.type
_entity.pdbx_description
1 polymer ?
#
loop_
_entity_poly.entity_id
_entity_poly.type
_entity_poly.pdbx_seq_one_letter_code
_entity_poly.pdbx_strand_id
1 'polypeptide(L)'
;MSDRPDDKSATLVQPASSLPVREEELPVVARIIVEVRSDGMRTIARGAMEDAASQTRVAIEASGASPLELATALAKSIFTAPWLPRSAPLSALRGLLKKRG
;
A
#
# COMPACT_ATOMS: atom_id res chain seq x y z
N MET A 1 17.83 -39.80 33.66
CA MET A 1 18.55 -38.73 34.37
C MET A 1 19.13 -37.82 33.30
N SER A 2 18.70 -36.55 33.29
CA SER A 2 19.10 -35.42 32.43
C SER A 2 18.87 -35.57 30.92
N ASP A 3 18.49 -34.58 30.13
CA ASP A 3 18.47 -33.13 30.31
C ASP A 3 17.46 -32.54 29.29
N ARG A 4 16.53 -31.69 29.73
CA ARG A 4 15.72 -30.86 28.82
C ARG A 4 15.91 -29.41 29.27
N PRO A 5 16.77 -28.63 28.61
CA PRO A 5 16.92 -27.25 28.98
C PRO A 5 15.91 -26.38 28.24
N ASP A 6 15.48 -25.35 28.96
CA ASP A 6 14.99 -24.06 28.46
C ASP A 6 13.48 -23.94 28.23
N ASP A 7 12.80 -23.95 29.38
CA ASP A 7 11.60 -23.18 29.68
C ASP A 7 11.78 -21.70 29.24
N LYS A 8 11.41 -21.39 28.00
CA LYS A 8 11.35 -20.02 27.48
C LYS A 8 10.16 -19.31 28.10
N SER A 9 10.34 -18.84 29.33
CA SER A 9 9.44 -17.89 29.97
C SER A 9 9.31 -16.64 29.09
N ALA A 10 8.11 -16.40 28.57
CA ALA A 10 7.83 -15.22 27.77
C ALA A 10 8.00 -13.96 28.64
N THR A 11 8.99 -13.13 28.30
CA THR A 11 9.13 -11.80 28.90
C THR A 11 7.89 -10.97 28.56
N LEU A 12 7.05 -10.72 29.56
CA LEU A 12 5.94 -9.76 29.44
C LEU A 12 6.53 -8.35 29.32
N VAL A 13 6.50 -7.80 28.10
CA VAL A 13 6.76 -6.38 27.87
C VAL A 13 5.56 -5.61 28.43
N GLN A 14 5.74 -4.98 29.60
CA GLN A 14 4.79 -3.95 30.06
C GLN A 14 4.80 -2.82 29.02
N PRO A 15 3.64 -2.42 28.46
CA PRO A 15 3.60 -1.26 27.60
C PRO A 15 3.91 -0.04 28.46
N ALA A 16 5.06 0.59 28.20
CA ALA A 16 5.41 1.88 28.77
C ALA A 16 4.27 2.86 28.45
N SER A 17 3.62 3.34 29.50
CA SER A 17 2.54 4.30 29.46
C SER A 17 3.06 5.68 29.09
N SER A 18 3.15 5.94 27.78
CA SER A 18 2.98 7.27 27.17
C SER A 18 3.14 7.16 25.65
N LEU A 19 2.09 6.69 24.96
CA LEU A 19 2.00 6.91 23.52
C LEU A 19 1.74 8.41 23.29
N PRO A 20 2.43 9.05 22.32
CA PRO A 20 2.15 10.44 21.97
C PRO A 20 0.68 10.61 21.57
N VAL A 21 0.16 11.82 21.80
CA VAL A 21 -1.20 12.25 21.43
C VAL A 21 -1.53 11.72 20.04
N ARG A 22 -2.65 11.02 19.91
CA ARG A 22 -3.15 10.57 18.59
C ARG A 22 -3.27 11.82 17.72
N GLU A 23 -2.42 11.93 16.71
CA GLU A 23 -2.67 12.87 15.62
C GLU A 23 -4.07 12.56 15.09
N GLU A 24 -4.91 13.60 14.90
CA GLU A 24 -6.20 13.41 14.26
C GLU A 24 -5.97 12.75 12.90
N GLU A 25 -6.46 11.52 12.74
CA GLU A 25 -6.29 10.78 11.49
C GLU A 25 -6.97 11.53 10.35
N LEU A 26 -6.23 11.74 9.26
CA LEU A 26 -6.80 12.31 8.05
C LEU A 26 -7.88 11.39 7.49
N PRO A 27 -8.95 11.94 6.88
CA PRO A 27 -9.99 11.12 6.28
C PRO A 27 -9.44 10.25 5.15
N VAL A 28 -9.90 9.01 5.08
CA VAL A 28 -9.60 8.11 3.97
C VAL A 28 -10.31 8.62 2.72
N VAL A 29 -9.55 9.12 1.74
CA VAL A 29 -10.10 9.60 0.46
C VAL A 29 -10.09 8.52 -0.63
N ALA A 30 -9.23 7.51 -0.50
CA ALA A 30 -9.16 6.38 -1.41
C ALA A 30 -8.57 5.15 -0.72
N ARG A 31 -8.89 3.95 -1.22
CA ARG A 31 -8.33 2.68 -0.76
C ARG A 31 -7.94 1.80 -1.95
N ILE A 32 -6.80 1.13 -1.85
CA ILE A 32 -6.35 0.15 -2.85
C ILE A 32 -6.07 -1.16 -2.13
N ILE A 33 -6.61 -2.25 -2.65
CA ILE A 33 -6.30 -3.61 -2.20
C ILE A 33 -5.92 -4.42 -3.42
N VAL A 34 -4.72 -4.99 -3.42
CA VAL A 34 -4.22 -5.85 -4.49
C VAL A 34 -3.55 -7.09 -3.90
N GLU A 35 -3.83 -8.24 -4.50
CA GLU A 35 -3.09 -9.48 -4.32
C GLU A 35 -1.99 -9.55 -5.36
N VAL A 36 -0.75 -9.82 -4.94
CA VAL A 36 0.38 -10.05 -5.84
C VAL A 36 0.75 -11.53 -5.80
N ARG A 37 0.76 -12.17 -6.97
CA ARG A 37 1.16 -13.56 -7.16
C ARG A 37 2.37 -13.62 -8.07
N SER A 38 3.38 -14.40 -7.69
CA SER A 38 4.57 -14.64 -8.50
C SER A 38 4.92 -16.12 -8.50
N ASP A 39 5.34 -16.63 -9.65
CA ASP A 39 5.94 -17.97 -9.81
C ASP A 39 7.45 -17.92 -10.08
N GLY A 40 8.05 -16.73 -9.97
CA GLY A 40 9.48 -16.48 -10.27
C GLY A 40 9.78 -16.10 -11.72
N MET A 41 8.86 -16.34 -12.66
CA MET A 41 8.98 -15.89 -14.06
C MET A 41 7.95 -14.82 -14.44
N ARG A 42 6.77 -14.89 -13.83
CA ARG A 42 5.67 -13.97 -14.06
C ARG A 42 5.14 -13.46 -12.73
N THR A 43 4.85 -12.17 -12.69
CA THR A 43 4.19 -11.56 -11.54
C THR A 43 2.92 -10.86 -11.98
N ILE A 44 1.84 -11.03 -11.22
CA ILE A 44 0.52 -10.46 -11.50
C ILE A 44 0.00 -9.82 -10.21
N ALA A 45 -0.55 -8.61 -10.33
CA ALA A 45 -1.29 -7.93 -9.27
C ALA A 45 -2.76 -7.81 -9.67
N ARG A 46 -3.68 -8.23 -8.79
CA ARG A 46 -5.13 -8.16 -9.03
C ARG A 46 -5.86 -7.66 -7.80
N GLY A 47 -6.85 -6.81 -8.00
CA GLY A 47 -7.70 -6.35 -6.90
C GLY A 47 -8.61 -5.21 -7.29
N ALA A 48 -8.80 -4.27 -6.37
CA ALA A 48 -9.70 -3.16 -6.58
C ALA A 48 -9.20 -1.89 -5.88
N MET A 49 -9.67 -0.77 -6.40
CA MET A 49 -9.51 0.54 -5.79
C MET A 49 -10.87 1.20 -5.61
N GLU A 50 -11.00 1.90 -4.50
CA GLU A 50 -12.20 2.59 -4.06
C GLU A 50 -11.87 4.07 -3.90
N ASP A 51 -12.66 4.93 -4.50
CA ASP A 51 -12.68 6.37 -4.24
C ASP A 51 -13.80 6.67 -3.24
N ALA A 52 -13.42 7.14 -2.05
CA ALA A 52 -14.37 7.40 -0.98
C ALA A 52 -15.28 8.61 -1.28
N ALA A 53 -14.82 9.57 -2.10
CA ALA A 53 -15.59 10.76 -2.44
C ALA A 53 -16.74 10.46 -3.40
N SER A 54 -16.49 9.64 -4.42
CA SER A 54 -17.50 9.24 -5.42
C SER A 54 -18.19 7.91 -5.11
N GLN A 55 -17.75 7.17 -4.09
CA GLN A 55 -18.19 5.80 -3.79
C GLN A 55 -18.00 4.84 -4.99
N THR A 56 -17.04 5.16 -5.87
CA THR A 56 -16.75 4.36 -7.06
C THR A 56 -15.73 3.28 -6.72
N ARG A 57 -15.98 2.06 -7.19
CA ARG A 57 -15.02 0.95 -7.12
C ARG A 57 -14.60 0.51 -8.50
N VAL A 58 -13.29 0.42 -8.74
CA VAL A 58 -12.72 -0.03 -10.02
C VAL A 58 -11.83 -1.24 -9.81
N ALA A 59 -11.88 -2.18 -10.75
CA ALA A 59 -10.96 -3.31 -10.78
C ALA A 59 -9.56 -2.84 -11.19
N ILE A 60 -8.54 -3.43 -10.58
CA ILE A 60 -7.13 -3.23 -10.92
C ILE A 60 -6.55 -4.57 -11.34
N GLU A 61 -5.89 -4.58 -12.50
CA GLU A 61 -5.05 -5.69 -12.93
C GLU A 61 -3.76 -5.13 -13.56
N ALA A 62 -2.63 -5.71 -13.16
CA ALA A 62 -1.32 -5.41 -13.72
C ALA A 62 -0.48 -6.69 -13.77
N SER A 63 0.44 -6.79 -14.72
CA SER A 63 1.40 -7.88 -14.80
C SER A 63 2.76 -7.37 -15.28
N GLY A 64 3.82 -8.04 -14.86
CA GLY A 64 5.18 -7.78 -15.33
C GLY A 64 6.09 -8.99 -15.12
N ALA A 65 7.19 -9.03 -15.86
CA ALA A 65 8.26 -10.03 -15.72
C ALA A 65 9.24 -9.69 -14.59
N SER A 66 9.17 -8.47 -14.04
CA SER A 66 9.97 -8.04 -12.89
C SER A 66 9.15 -7.22 -11.88
N PRO A 67 9.60 -7.09 -10.62
CA PRO A 67 8.93 -6.24 -9.62
C PRO A 67 8.79 -4.77 -10.06
N LEU A 68 9.81 -4.23 -10.73
CA LEU A 68 9.77 -2.85 -11.22
C LEU A 68 8.74 -2.68 -12.33
N GLU A 69 8.69 -3.62 -13.28
CA GLU A 69 7.68 -3.61 -14.34
C GLU A 69 6.27 -3.76 -13.79
N LEU A 70 6.06 -4.60 -12.78
CA LEU A 70 4.77 -4.70 -12.12
C LEU A 70 4.37 -3.39 -11.46
N ALA A 71 5.30 -2.73 -10.74
CA ALA A 71 5.04 -1.46 -10.08
C ALA A 71 4.66 -0.36 -11.08
N THR A 72 5.36 -0.28 -12.22
CA THR A 72 5.02 0.70 -13.28
C THR A 72 3.69 0.37 -13.95
N ALA A 73 3.40 -0.90 -14.22
CA ALA A 73 2.12 -1.33 -14.77
C ALA A 73 0.95 -1.04 -13.80
N LEU A 74 1.14 -1.28 -12.50
CA LEU A 74 0.16 -0.98 -11.47
C LEU A 74 -0.09 0.53 -11.34
N ALA A 75 0.96 1.34 -11.29
CA ALA A 75 0.84 2.79 -11.28
C ALA A 75 0.05 3.28 -12.51
N LYS A 76 0.36 2.76 -13.71
CA LYS A 76 -0.37 3.08 -14.93
C LYS A 76 -1.85 2.69 -14.85
N SER A 77 -2.18 1.53 -14.27
CA SER A 77 -3.57 1.09 -14.07
C SER A 77 -4.34 2.07 -13.17
N ILE A 78 -3.70 2.57 -12.09
CA ILE A 78 -4.29 3.57 -11.20
C ILE A 78 -4.51 4.90 -11.93
N PHE A 79 -3.50 5.40 -12.66
CA PHE A 79 -3.58 6.69 -13.35
C PHE A 79 -4.54 6.73 -14.54
N THR A 80 -4.89 5.58 -15.11
CA THR A 80 -5.83 5.46 -16.23
C THR A 80 -7.26 5.20 -15.79
N ALA A 81 -7.51 5.13 -14.48
CA ALA A 81 -8.81 4.79 -13.96
C ALA A 81 -9.87 5.90 -14.22
N PRO A 82 -11.14 5.53 -14.50
CA PRO A 82 -12.18 6.47 -14.92
C PRO A 82 -12.53 7.60 -13.95
N TRP A 83 -12.21 7.43 -12.66
CA TRP A 83 -12.52 8.37 -11.59
C TRP A 83 -11.45 9.47 -11.44
N LEU A 84 -10.27 9.30 -12.05
CA LEU A 84 -9.24 10.33 -12.02
C LEU A 84 -9.65 11.44 -13.00
N PRO A 85 -9.90 12.68 -12.54
CA PRO A 85 -10.18 13.77 -13.46
C PRO A 85 -8.99 13.88 -14.41
N ARG A 86 -9.26 13.78 -15.73
CA ARG A 86 -8.25 13.81 -16.82
C ARG A 86 -7.32 15.03 -16.79
N SER A 87 -7.58 15.98 -15.91
CA SER A 87 -6.91 17.26 -15.74
C SER A 87 -5.94 17.33 -14.57
N ALA A 88 -5.70 16.27 -13.77
CA ALA A 88 -4.66 16.33 -12.73
C ALA A 88 -3.27 16.42 -13.38
N PRO A 89 -2.62 17.60 -13.41
CA PRO A 89 -1.40 17.76 -14.17
C PRO A 89 -0.24 17.17 -13.36
N LEU A 90 0.67 16.44 -14.02
CA LEU A 90 1.89 15.89 -13.40
C LEU A 90 2.75 16.95 -12.68
N SER A 91 2.52 18.24 -12.95
CA SER A 91 3.12 19.37 -12.22
C SER A 91 2.66 19.48 -10.76
N ALA A 92 1.44 19.06 -10.41
CA ALA A 92 0.95 19.03 -9.04
C ALA A 92 1.72 18.01 -8.18
N LEU A 93 2.08 16.86 -8.76
CA LEU A 93 2.94 15.84 -8.14
C LEU A 93 4.39 16.33 -7.96
N ARG A 94 4.94 17.08 -8.94
CA ARG A 94 6.28 17.68 -8.81
C ARG A 94 6.38 18.73 -7.70
N GLY A 95 5.32 19.50 -7.47
CA GLY A 95 5.24 20.46 -6.36
C GLY A 95 5.35 19.79 -4.99
N LEU A 96 4.80 18.57 -4.86
CA LEU A 96 4.85 17.77 -3.63
C LEU A 96 6.24 17.18 -3.37
N LEU A 97 6.94 16.71 -4.42
CA LEU A 97 8.32 16.20 -4.30
C LEU A 97 9.35 17.32 -4.05
N LYS A 98 9.13 18.52 -4.60
CA LYS A 98 10.09 19.63 -4.47
C LYS A 98 10.11 20.27 -3.08
N LYS A 99 9.09 20.06 -2.23
CA LYS A 99 9.01 20.64 -0.88
C LYS A 99 9.81 19.85 0.18
N ARG A 100 10.52 18.77 -0.20
CA ARG A 100 11.31 17.94 0.74
C ARG A 100 12.79 17.81 0.35
N GLY A 101 13.30 18.72 -0.48
CA GLY A 101 14.73 18.86 -0.78
C GLY A 101 15.28 20.15 -0.20
#